data_AF-A0A392VAF1-F1
#
_entry.id   AF-A0A392VAF1-F1
#
_cell.length_a   1.000
_cell.length_b   1.000
_cell.length_c   1.000
_cell.angle_alpha   90.00
_cell.angle_beta   90.00
_cell.angle_gamma   90.00
#
_symmetry.space_group_name_H-M   'P 1'
#
loop_
_entity.id
_entity.type
_entity.pdbx_description
1 polymer ?
#
loop_
_entity_poly.entity_id
_entity_poly.type
_entity_poly.pdbx_seq_one_letter_code
_entity_poly.pdbx_strand_id
1 'polypeptide(L)' 'MATDSPTTLPIPDVMRASIRPDIVNFVHSNISKNARQPYAVSRRAGHQTSAESWGTGRAVSRIPRVAG' A
#
# COMPACT_ATOMS: atom_id res chain seq x y z
N MET A 1 -54.82 27.79 14.90
CA MET A 1 -53.91 27.73 13.74
C MET A 1 -52.50 27.94 14.27
N ALA A 2 -51.80 26.86 14.65
CA ALA A 2 -50.44 26.95 15.16
C ALA A 2 -49.49 27.08 13.98
N THR A 3 -48.84 28.24 13.87
CA THR A 3 -47.87 28.56 12.82
C THR A 3 -46.60 27.73 13.04
N ASP A 4 -46.24 26.90 12.06
CA ASP A 4 -44.93 26.25 11.94
C ASP A 4 -43.84 27.31 12.08
N SER A 5 -43.21 27.33 13.26
CA SER A 5 -42.03 28.15 13.49
C SER A 5 -40.84 27.34 12.99
N PRO A 6 -39.98 27.84 12.08
CA PRO A 6 -38.83 27.08 11.65
C PRO A 6 -37.91 26.85 12.85
N THR A 7 -37.81 25.60 13.29
CA THR A 7 -36.92 25.18 14.38
C THR A 7 -35.49 25.59 14.02
N THR A 8 -35.03 26.71 14.58
CA THR A 8 -33.72 27.28 14.30
C THR A 8 -32.74 26.72 15.31
N LEU A 9 -31.83 25.87 14.84
CA LEU A 9 -30.80 25.26 15.68
C LEU A 9 -29.51 26.09 15.63
N PRO A 10 -28.79 26.24 16.77
CA PRO A 10 -27.51 26.90 16.78
C PRO A 10 -26.49 26.08 15.97
N ILE A 11 -25.53 26.78 15.33
CA ILE A 11 -24.42 26.14 14.62
C ILE A 11 -23.57 25.34 15.62
N PRO A 12 -23.33 24.03 15.39
CA PRO A 12 -22.45 23.23 16.24
C PRO A 12 -21.02 23.74 16.23
N ASP A 13 -20.32 23.64 17.37
CA ASP A 13 -18.95 24.13 17.51
C ASP A 13 -17.95 23.46 16.54
N VAL A 14 -18.21 22.21 16.12
CA VAL A 14 -17.39 21.50 15.10
C VAL A 14 -17.30 22.28 13.79
N MET A 15 -18.36 22.99 13.39
CA MET A 15 -18.37 23.78 12.16
C MET A 15 -17.55 25.07 12.26
N ARG A 16 -17.10 25.45 13.46
CA ARG A 16 -16.24 26.61 13.72
C ARG A 16 -14.75 26.25 13.79
N ALA A 17 -14.41 24.96 13.74
CA ALA A 17 -13.03 24.50 13.82
C ALA A 17 -12.20 25.02 12.63
N SER A 18 -10.92 25.35 12.87
CA SER A 18 -10.01 25.77 11.81
C SER A 18 -9.82 24.67 10.78
N ILE A 19 -9.93 25.01 9.50
CA ILE A 19 -9.67 24.08 8.40
C ILE A 19 -8.16 23.86 8.29
N ARG A 20 -7.71 22.63 8.56
CA ARG A 20 -6.30 22.21 8.56
C ARG A 20 -6.02 21.18 7.47
N PRO A 21 -5.76 21.61 6.21
CA PRO A 21 -5.52 20.68 5.11
C PRO A 21 -4.24 19.86 5.31
N ASP A 22 -3.26 20.38 6.05
CA ASP A 22 -2.04 19.68 6.47
C ASP A 22 -2.37 18.41 7.27
N ILE A 23 -3.21 18.52 8.30
CA ILE A 23 -3.61 17.38 9.14
C ILE A 23 -4.48 16.42 8.34
N VAL A 24 -5.48 16.94 7.62
CA VAL A 24 -6.41 16.09 6.86
C VAL A 24 -5.65 15.24 5.87
N ASN A 25 -4.74 15.83 5.09
CA ASN A 25 -3.97 15.10 4.09
C ASN A 25 -2.98 14.11 4.71
N PHE A 26 -2.30 14.49 5.80
CA PHE A 26 -1.36 13.62 6.49
C PHE A 26 -2.05 12.38 7.09
N VAL A 27 -3.14 12.59 7.83
CA VAL A 27 -3.88 11.51 8.49
C VAL A 27 -4.59 10.64 7.45
N HIS A 28 -5.27 11.24 6.48
CA HIS A 28 -5.96 10.50 5.42
C HIS A 28 -4.99 9.58 4.67
N SER A 29 -3.85 10.10 4.23
CA SER A 29 -2.84 9.31 3.50
C SER A 29 -2.31 8.12 4.30
N ASN A 30 -2.16 8.26 5.62
CA ASN A 30 -1.71 7.15 6.48
C ASN A 30 -2.82 6.14 6.74
N ILE A 31 -4.06 6.60 6.95
CA ILE A 31 -5.22 5.70 7.09
C ILE A 31 -5.46 4.92 5.80
N SER A 32 -5.36 5.55 4.63
CA SER A 32 -5.53 4.88 3.33
C SER A 32 -4.53 3.75 3.12
N LYS A 33 -3.31 3.85 3.66
CA LYS A 33 -2.30 2.78 3.55
C LYS A 33 -2.71 1.52 4.30
N ASN A 34 -3.50 1.64 5.37
CA ASN A 34 -3.89 0.50 6.21
C ASN A 34 -4.86 -0.46 5.51
N ALA A 35 -5.58 -0.01 4.48
CA ALA A 35 -6.51 -0.84 3.72
C ALA A 35 -5.82 -1.69 2.63
N ARG A 36 -4.50 -1.52 2.42
CA ARG A 36 -3.75 -2.22 1.38
C ARG A 36 -3.58 -3.69 1.75
N GLN A 37 -3.82 -4.57 0.78
CA GLN A 37 -3.48 -5.99 0.92
C GLN A 37 -1.97 -6.19 0.63
N PRO A 38 -1.26 -6.97 1.47
CA PRO A 38 0.13 -7.29 1.20
C PRO A 38 0.24 -8.16 -0.06
N TYR A 39 1.27 -7.92 -0.85
CA TYR A 39 1.59 -8.71 -2.03
C TYR A 39 3.08 -9.08 -2.00
N ALA A 40 3.39 -10.30 -2.43
CA ALA A 40 4.76 -10.81 -2.48
C ALA A 40 4.88 -11.88 -3.56
N VAL A 41 6.10 -12.14 -4.01
CA VAL A 41 6.42 -13.30 -4.85
C VAL A 41 6.64 -14.55 -3.99
N SER A 42 6.55 -15.74 -4.59
CA SER A 42 6.87 -16.98 -3.88
C SER A 42 8.30 -16.95 -3.34
N ARG A 43 8.49 -17.47 -2.11
CA ARG A 43 9.79 -17.53 -1.43
C ARG A 43 10.89 -18.19 -2.28
N ARG A 44 10.53 -19.13 -3.17
CA ARG A 44 11.47 -19.85 -4.04
C ARG A 44 11.27 -19.52 -5.53
N ALA A 45 10.63 -18.39 -5.85
CA ALA A 45 10.49 -17.95 -7.23
C ALA A 45 11.87 -17.86 -7.91
N GLY A 46 12.03 -18.49 -9.08
CA GLY A 46 13.31 -18.56 -9.80
C GLY A 46 14.35 -19.55 -9.25
N HIS A 47 14.09 -20.19 -8.10
CA HIS A 47 15.05 -21.07 -7.42
C HIS A 47 14.63 -22.55 -7.36
N GLN A 48 13.51 -22.92 -7.99
CA GLN A 48 13.03 -24.31 -8.06
C GLN A 48 13.69 -25.07 -9.22
N THR A 49 15.02 -24.96 -9.35
CA THR A 49 15.82 -25.63 -10.38
C THR A 49 17.04 -26.28 -9.74
N SER A 50 17.55 -27.37 -10.32
CA SER A 50 18.80 -28.02 -9.92
C SER A 50 20.03 -27.32 -10.51
N ALA A 51 19.95 -26.02 -10.77
CA ALA A 51 20.97 -25.32 -11.54
C ALA A 51 22.29 -25.22 -10.79
N GLU A 52 23.38 -25.60 -11.46
CA GLU A 52 24.75 -25.53 -10.94
C GLU A 52 25.66 -24.84 -11.95
N SER A 53 26.78 -24.28 -11.47
CA SER A 53 27.79 -23.70 -12.36
C SER A 53 28.62 -24.80 -12.99
N TRP A 54 28.85 -24.71 -14.30
CA TRP A 54 29.74 -25.64 -15.00
C TRP A 54 31.22 -25.39 -14.75
N GLY A 55 31.57 -24.32 -14.03
CA GLY A 55 32.95 -23.95 -13.74
C GLY A 55 33.73 -23.43 -14.95
N THR A 56 35.05 -23.49 -14.87
CA THR A 56 35.97 -23.04 -15.93
C THR A 56 36.23 -24.13 -16.97
N GLY A 57 36.91 -23.80 -18.07
CA GLY A 57 37.39 -24.79 -19.05
C GLY A 57 36.37 -25.23 -20.10
N ARG A 58 35.21 -24.57 -20.19
CA ARG A 58 34.13 -24.90 -21.14
C ARG A 58 33.79 -23.78 -22.14
N ALA A 59 34.64 -22.75 -22.25
CA ALA A 59 34.45 -21.58 -23.11
C ALA A 59 33.07 -20.88 -22.97
N VAL A 60 32.51 -20.89 -21.76
CA VAL A 60 31.22 -20.26 -21.43
C VAL A 60 31.29 -19.52 -20.10
N SER A 61 30.31 -18.65 -19.84
CA SER A 61 30.18 -17.92 -18.57
C SER A 61 29.89 -18.85 -17.38
N ARG A 62 30.26 -18.39 -16.17
CA ARG A 62 30.17 -19.16 -14.91
C ARG A 62 28.78 -19.13 -14.24
N ILE A 63 27.75 -18.63 -14.91
CA ILE A 63 26.37 -18.54 -14.36
C ILE A 63 25.81 -19.96 -14.16
N PRO A 64 25.01 -20.23 -13.10
CA PRO A 64 24.35 -21.51 -12.93
C PRO A 64 23.46 -21.88 -14.12
N ARG A 65 23.53 -23.13 -14.56
CA ARG A 65 22.77 -23.68 -15.67
C ARG A 65 21.93 -24.84 -15.17
N VAL A 66 20.71 -24.99 -15.69
CA VAL A 66 19.86 -26.14 -15.37
C VAL A 66 20.55 -27.40 -15.89
N ALA A 67 20.71 -28.39 -15.02
CA ALA A 67 21.25 -29.69 -15.39
C ALA A 67 20.25 -30.46 -16.25
N GLY A 68 20.72 -31.06 -17.35
CA GLY A 68 19.93 -31.78 -18.35
C GLY A 68 20.62 -31.83 -19.70
#